data_AF-A0A7Y0L0I5-F1
#
_entry.id   AF-A0A7Y0L0I5-F1
#
_cell.length_a   1.000
_cell.length_b   1.000
_cell.length_c   1.000
_cell.angle_alpha   90.00
_cell.angle_beta   90.00
_cell.angle_gamma   90.00
#
_symmetry.space_group_name_H-M   'P 1'
#
loop_
_entity.id
_entity.type
_entity.pdbx_description
1 polymer ?
#
loop_
_entity_poly.entity_id
_entity_poly.type
_entity_poly.pdbx_seq_one_letter_code
_entity_poly.pdbx_strand_id
1 'polypeptide(L)'
;MIRRLVFYLMVGASGILVNLVVLTAVHRLLPHWPNPITYLFAVEASIISNYLLNARFTFHNPLSWRGAGQFNLVSAAGALIQTAIYTFLMRHFGWHYRIADLVAIPFGTGFGFLFSSIWVFRKRGESHEPDRKPGAEPQPQGTEGHS
;
A
#
# COMPACT_ATOMS: atom_id res chain seq x y z
N MET A 1 -7.81 6.13 -14.37
CA MET A 1 -7.45 4.76 -13.94
C MET A 1 -6.09 4.32 -14.47
N ILE A 2 -5.84 4.39 -15.78
CA ILE A 2 -4.57 3.94 -16.40
C ILE A 2 -3.32 4.58 -15.78
N ARG A 3 -3.30 5.91 -15.58
CA ARG A 3 -2.16 6.58 -14.92
C ARG A 3 -1.82 5.98 -13.55
N ARG A 4 -2.84 5.70 -12.73
CA ARG A 4 -2.63 5.10 -11.39
C ARG A 4 -2.11 3.69 -11.49
N LEU A 5 -2.56 2.91 -12.47
CA LEU A 5 -2.04 1.57 -12.72
C LEU A 5 -0.55 1.62 -13.09
N VAL A 6 -0.15 2.52 -13.99
CA VAL A 6 1.26 2.69 -14.38
C VAL A 6 2.13 3.04 -13.18
N PHE A 7 1.74 4.05 -12.38
CA PHE A 7 2.49 4.38 -11.17
C PHE A 7 2.50 3.23 -10.15
N TYR A 8 1.40 2.51 -9.99
CA TYR A 8 1.35 1.35 -9.11
C TYR A 8 2.32 0.25 -9.55
N LEU A 9 2.41 -0.03 -10.85
CA LEU A 9 3.37 -0.98 -11.41
C LEU A 9 4.81 -0.49 -11.25
N MET A 10 5.09 0.78 -11.48
CA MET A 10 6.42 1.38 -11.27
C MET A 10 6.85 1.30 -9.80
N VAL A 11 5.93 1.61 -8.88
CA VAL A 11 6.19 1.47 -7.44
C VAL A 11 6.42 0.00 -7.10
N GLY A 12 5.60 -0.92 -7.62
CA GLY A 12 5.81 -2.36 -7.47
C GLY A 12 7.20 -2.81 -7.92
N ALA A 13 7.66 -2.35 -9.08
CA ALA A 13 9.01 -2.63 -9.59
C ALA A 13 10.10 -2.06 -8.67
N SER A 14 9.91 -0.85 -8.13
CA SER A 14 10.82 -0.29 -7.13
C SER A 14 10.86 -1.12 -5.84
N GLY A 15 9.74 -1.72 -5.44
CA GLY A 15 9.64 -2.64 -4.31
C GLY A 15 10.52 -3.88 -4.48
N ILE A 16 10.65 -4.41 -5.70
CA ILE A 16 11.56 -5.53 -5.99
C ILE A 16 13.01 -5.11 -5.70
N LEU A 17 13.42 -3.91 -6.12
CA LEU A 17 14.76 -3.39 -5.85
C LEU A 17 15.00 -3.20 -4.35
N VAL A 18 14.03 -2.63 -3.63
CA VAL A 18 14.10 -2.47 -2.17
C VAL A 18 14.24 -3.83 -1.49
N ASN A 19 13.45 -4.83 -1.89
CA ASN A 19 13.53 -6.18 -1.34
C ASN A 19 14.96 -6.74 -1.52
N LEU A 20 15.52 -6.69 -2.73
CA LEU A 20 16.86 -7.20 -3.01
C LEU A 20 17.96 -6.48 -2.23
N VAL A 21 17.87 -5.15 -2.11
CA VAL A 21 18.84 -4.34 -1.35
C VAL A 21 18.76 -4.67 0.13
N VAL A 22 17.57 -4.72 0.71
CA VAL A 22 17.38 -5.02 2.14
C VAL A 22 17.79 -6.45 2.44
N LEU A 23 17.40 -7.43 1.61
CA LEU A 23 17.82 -8.82 1.77
C LEU A 23 19.34 -8.96 1.77
N THR A 24 20.00 -8.29 0.81
CA THR A 24 21.46 -8.29 0.72
C THR A 24 22.10 -7.64 1.95
N ALA A 25 21.56 -6.52 2.42
CA ALA A 25 22.06 -5.82 3.61
C ALA A 25 21.88 -6.69 4.87
N VAL A 26 20.71 -7.29 5.06
CA VAL A 26 20.41 -8.15 6.22
C VAL A 26 21.30 -9.39 6.23
N HIS A 27 21.50 -10.07 5.09
CA HIS A 27 22.44 -11.19 5.05
C HIS A 27 23.89 -10.80 5.35
N ARG A 28 24.31 -9.58 4.98
CA ARG A 28 25.66 -9.08 5.31
C ARG A 28 25.80 -8.71 6.79
N LEU A 29 24.76 -8.13 7.39
CA LEU A 29 24.78 -7.67 8.78
C LEU A 29 24.50 -8.81 9.78
N LEU A 30 23.72 -9.81 9.37
CA LEU A 30 23.23 -10.92 10.19
C LEU A 30 23.46 -12.28 9.50
N PRO A 31 24.71 -12.68 9.22
CA PRO A 31 25.03 -13.86 8.42
C PRO A 31 24.59 -15.20 9.03
N HIS A 32 24.38 -15.24 10.34
CA HIS A 32 23.95 -16.46 11.06
C HIS A 32 22.44 -16.60 11.19
N TRP A 33 21.67 -15.62 10.72
CA TRP A 33 20.22 -15.66 10.87
C TRP A 33 19.59 -16.61 9.83
N PRO A 34 18.50 -17.30 10.19
CA PRO A 34 17.79 -18.17 9.25
C PRO A 34 17.26 -17.40 8.03
N ASN A 35 17.48 -17.94 6.82
CA ASN A 35 17.02 -17.35 5.55
C ASN A 35 15.53 -16.95 5.52
N PRO A 36 14.59 -17.70 6.12
CA PRO A 36 13.18 -17.28 6.14
C PRO A 36 12.96 -15.97 6.92
N ILE A 37 13.73 -15.76 7.99
CA ILE A 37 13.61 -14.57 8.83
C ILE A 37 14.21 -13.35 8.13
N THR A 38 15.37 -13.51 7.50
CA THR A 38 16.00 -12.42 6.73
C THR A 38 15.16 -12.02 5.52
N TYR A 39 14.54 -13.00 4.85
CA TYR A 39 13.58 -12.76 3.78
C TYR A 39 12.33 -12.02 4.25
N LEU A 40 11.80 -12.35 5.44
CA LEU A 40 10.66 -11.64 6.01
C LEU A 40 10.94 -10.14 6.20
N PHE A 41 12.12 -9.77 6.73
CA PHE A 41 12.51 -8.36 6.83
C PHE A 41 12.56 -7.65 5.48
N ALA A 42 13.08 -8.32 4.45
CA ALA A 42 13.16 -7.76 3.10
C ALA A 42 11.77 -7.56 2.48
N VAL A 43 10.86 -8.52 2.68
CA VAL A 43 9.47 -8.44 2.21
C VAL A 43 8.73 -7.31 2.92
N GLU A 44 8.81 -7.22 4.25
CA GLU A 44 8.15 -6.16 5.01
C GLU A 44 8.68 -4.77 4.62
N ALA A 45 9.99 -4.61 4.47
CA ALA A 45 10.58 -3.35 4.01
C ALA A 45 10.11 -2.96 2.60
N SER A 46 9.97 -3.94 1.70
CA SER A 46 9.41 -3.74 0.36
C SER A 46 7.94 -3.31 0.42
N ILE A 47 7.11 -3.96 1.24
CA ILE A 47 5.69 -3.63 1.39
C ILE A 47 5.52 -2.22 1.98
N ILE A 48 6.30 -1.88 3.01
CA ILE A 48 6.28 -0.54 3.62
C ILE A 48 6.69 0.52 2.60
N SER A 49 7.78 0.30 1.85
CA SER A 49 8.21 1.21 0.79
C SER A 49 7.11 1.39 -0.27
N ASN A 50 6.50 0.30 -0.72
CA ASN A 50 5.40 0.33 -1.68
C ASN A 50 4.18 1.07 -1.14
N TYR A 51 3.83 0.90 0.14
CA TYR A 51 2.75 1.63 0.77
C TYR A 51 3.01 3.14 0.78
N LEU A 52 4.20 3.55 1.24
CA LEU A 52 4.61 4.96 1.31
C LEU A 52 4.58 5.62 -0.06
N LEU A 53 5.20 4.99 -1.06
CA LEU A 53 5.26 5.50 -2.43
C LEU A 53 3.87 5.55 -3.07
N ASN A 54 3.04 4.52 -2.89
CA ASN A 54 1.68 4.53 -3.42
C ASN A 54 0.80 5.58 -2.75
N ALA A 55 0.92 5.75 -1.43
CA ALA A 55 0.19 6.79 -0.70
C ALA A 55 0.59 8.19 -1.20
N ARG A 56 1.90 8.43 -1.37
CA ARG A 56 2.44 9.75 -1.75
C ARG A 56 2.25 10.11 -3.21
N PHE A 57 2.50 9.18 -4.13
CA PHE A 57 2.58 9.44 -5.58
C PHE A 57 1.40 8.87 -6.36
N THR A 58 0.94 7.65 -6.05
CA THR A 58 -0.12 6.99 -6.84
C THR A 58 -1.50 7.53 -6.46
N PHE A 59 -1.81 7.59 -5.17
CA PHE A 59 -3.15 7.86 -4.66
C PHE A 59 -3.31 9.21 -3.96
N HIS A 60 -2.20 9.86 -3.58
CA HIS A 60 -2.20 11.14 -2.84
C HIS A 60 -3.08 11.07 -1.58
N ASN A 61 -2.90 10.01 -0.79
CA ASN A 61 -3.67 9.71 0.41
C ASN A 61 -2.78 9.87 1.65
N PRO A 62 -3.30 10.41 2.77
CA PRO A 62 -2.52 10.51 4.00
C PRO A 62 -2.07 9.13 4.50
N LEU A 63 -0.88 9.11 5.11
CA LEU A 63 -0.35 7.93 5.76
C LEU A 63 -1.16 7.63 7.02
N SER A 64 -1.44 6.35 7.26
CA SER A 64 -2.07 5.90 8.49
C SER A 64 -1.67 4.47 8.82
N TRP A 65 -1.58 4.15 10.11
CA TRP A 65 -1.33 2.78 10.58
C TRP A 65 -2.38 1.80 10.08
N ARG A 66 -3.65 2.23 10.04
CA ARG A 66 -4.74 1.44 9.47
C ARG A 66 -4.50 1.18 7.98
N GLY A 67 -4.14 2.19 7.20
CA GLY A 67 -3.84 2.04 5.77
C GLY A 67 -2.64 1.10 5.52
N ALA A 68 -1.59 1.20 6.34
CA ALA A 68 -0.44 0.30 6.26
C ALA A 68 -0.83 -1.16 6.53
N GLY A 69 -1.65 -1.41 7.56
CA GLY A 69 -2.17 -2.75 7.86
C GLY A 69 -3.09 -3.30 6.74
N GLN A 70 -3.95 -2.45 6.18
CA GLN A 70 -4.80 -2.83 5.05
C GLN A 70 -3.96 -3.14 3.80
N PHE A 71 -2.92 -2.36 3.52
CA PHE A 71 -2.03 -2.59 2.38
C PHE A 71 -1.23 -3.89 2.53
N ASN A 72 -0.77 -4.19 3.74
CA ASN A 72 -0.15 -5.48 4.06
C ASN A 72 -1.11 -6.65 3.78
N LEU A 73 -2.36 -6.56 4.24
CA LEU A 73 -3.34 -7.61 3.99
C LEU A 73 -3.65 -7.78 2.48
N VAL A 74 -3.77 -6.67 1.75
CA VAL A 74 -3.97 -6.71 0.28
C VAL A 74 -2.77 -7.31 -0.42
N SER A 75 -1.54 -7.00 0.02
CA SER A 75 -0.31 -7.56 -0.54
C SER A 75 -0.22 -9.07 -0.29
N ALA A 76 -0.51 -9.51 0.93
CA ALA A 76 -0.55 -10.93 1.28
C ALA A 76 -1.61 -11.69 0.48
N ALA A 77 -2.83 -11.15 0.37
CA ALA A 77 -3.89 -11.75 -0.44
C ALA A 77 -3.53 -11.82 -1.93
N GLY A 78 -2.91 -10.77 -2.48
CA GLY A 78 -2.40 -10.76 -3.85
C GLY A 78 -1.36 -11.86 -4.10
N ALA A 79 -0.43 -12.05 -3.16
CA ALA A 79 0.57 -13.13 -3.22
C ALA A 79 -0.07 -14.53 -3.15
N LEU A 80 -1.10 -14.71 -2.33
CA LEU A 80 -1.86 -15.96 -2.25
C LEU A 80 -2.59 -16.25 -3.57
N ILE A 81 -3.22 -15.24 -4.18
CA ILE A 81 -3.91 -15.39 -5.48
C ILE A 81 -2.91 -15.76 -6.58
N GLN A 82 -1.78 -15.06 -6.65
CA GLN A 82 -0.70 -15.40 -7.58
C GLN A 82 -0.23 -16.85 -7.38
N THR A 83 0.07 -17.23 -6.13
CA THR A 83 0.56 -18.58 -5.80
C THR A 83 -0.46 -19.67 -6.14
N ALA A 84 -1.75 -19.41 -5.89
CA ALA A 84 -2.83 -20.33 -6.23
C ALA A 84 -2.96 -20.53 -7.73
N ILE A 85 -2.92 -19.44 -8.52
CA ILE A 85 -3.00 -19.50 -9.99
C ILE A 85 -1.76 -20.19 -10.57
N TYR A 86 -0.56 -19.82 -10.11
CA TYR A 86 0.69 -20.48 -10.46
C TYR A 86 0.62 -22.00 -10.24
N THR A 87 0.20 -22.40 -9.03
CA THR A 87 0.10 -23.82 -8.64
C THR A 87 -0.96 -24.54 -9.47
N PHE A 88 -2.09 -23.89 -9.75
CA PHE A 88 -3.15 -24.45 -10.59
C PHE A 88 -2.66 -24.69 -12.02
N LEU A 89 -1.99 -23.71 -12.64
CA LEU A 89 -1.44 -23.80 -13.99
C LEU A 89 -0.41 -24.93 -14.11
N MET A 90 0.48 -25.05 -13.12
CA MET A 90 1.47 -26.13 -13.12
C MET A 90 0.85 -27.51 -12.94
N ARG A 91 -0.06 -27.66 -11.97
CA ARG A 91 -0.60 -28.99 -11.61
C ARG A 91 -1.61 -29.51 -12.61
N HIS A 92 -2.43 -28.65 -13.21
CA HIS A 92 -3.51 -29.07 -14.10
C HIS A 92 -3.15 -29.00 -15.58
N PHE A 93 -2.26 -28.11 -15.98
CA PHE A 93 -1.87 -27.94 -17.39
C PHE A 93 -0.42 -28.36 -17.67
N GLY A 94 0.37 -28.73 -16.65
CA GLY A 94 1.77 -29.12 -16.82
C GLY A 94 2.65 -27.99 -17.36
N TRP A 95 2.24 -26.73 -17.18
CA TRP A 95 2.97 -25.59 -17.73
C TRP A 95 4.36 -25.47 -17.11
N HIS A 96 5.31 -25.03 -17.92
CA HIS A 96 6.65 -24.70 -17.45
C HIS A 96 6.56 -23.56 -16.42
N TYR A 97 7.26 -23.70 -15.28
CA TYR A 97 7.14 -22.80 -14.12
C TYR A 97 7.26 -21.31 -14.47
N ARG A 98 8.16 -20.97 -15.41
CA ARG A 98 8.35 -19.59 -15.91
C ARG A 98 7.09 -19.02 -16.57
N ILE A 99 6.41 -19.82 -17.40
CA ILE A 99 5.21 -19.39 -18.11
C ILE A 99 4.03 -19.29 -17.13
N ALA A 100 3.91 -20.27 -16.22
CA ALA A 100 2.90 -20.25 -15.17
C ALA A 100 3.03 -19.00 -14.28
N ASP A 101 4.25 -18.65 -13.89
CA ASP A 101 4.51 -17.47 -13.05
C ASP A 101 4.23 -16.15 -13.80
N LEU A 102 4.69 -16.03 -15.06
CA LEU A 102 4.40 -14.87 -15.91
C LEU A 102 2.90 -14.61 -16.07
N VAL A 103 2.09 -15.67 -16.14
CA VAL A 103 0.63 -15.55 -16.23
C VAL A 103 0.00 -15.28 -14.87
N ALA A 104 0.56 -15.80 -13.77
CA ALA A 104 0.03 -15.60 -12.42
C ALA A 104 0.26 -14.18 -11.88
N ILE A 105 1.41 -13.55 -12.19
CA ILE A 105 1.78 -12.20 -11.74
C ILE A 105 0.67 -11.17 -11.98
N PRO A 106 0.12 -11.02 -13.22
CA PRO A 106 -0.96 -10.06 -13.50
C PRO A 106 -2.19 -10.19 -12.60
N PHE A 107 -2.58 -11.41 -12.19
CA PHE A 107 -3.75 -11.61 -11.34
C PHE A 107 -3.51 -11.12 -9.92
N GLY A 108 -2.36 -11.47 -9.33
CA GLY A 108 -1.99 -10.98 -8.00
C GLY A 108 -1.84 -9.46 -7.98
N THR A 109 -1.14 -8.90 -8.98
CA THR A 109 -0.97 -7.45 -9.12
C THR A 109 -2.29 -6.72 -9.39
N GLY A 110 -3.15 -7.29 -10.25
CA GLY A 110 -4.46 -6.72 -10.58
C GLY A 110 -5.39 -6.68 -9.36
N PHE A 111 -5.44 -7.77 -8.59
CA PHE A 111 -6.13 -7.81 -7.30
C PHE A 111 -5.59 -6.75 -6.34
N GLY A 112 -4.26 -6.70 -6.19
CA GLY A 112 -3.58 -5.74 -5.33
C GLY A 112 -3.93 -4.29 -5.69
N PHE A 113 -3.87 -3.94 -6.97
CA PHE A 113 -4.22 -2.61 -7.47
C PHE A 113 -5.69 -2.26 -7.20
N LEU A 114 -6.61 -3.17 -7.52
CA LEU A 114 -8.04 -2.91 -7.39
C LEU A 114 -8.43 -2.68 -5.93
N PHE A 115 -8.03 -3.58 -5.03
CA PHE A 115 -8.31 -3.45 -3.60
C PHE A 115 -7.57 -2.28 -2.96
N SER A 116 -6.35 -1.99 -3.38
CA SER A 116 -5.66 -0.76 -2.96
C SER A 116 -6.45 0.49 -3.33
N SER A 117 -7.03 0.53 -4.53
CA SER A 117 -7.79 1.69 -5.01
C SER A 117 -9.15 1.86 -4.33
N ILE A 118 -9.88 0.77 -4.07
CA ILE A 118 -11.27 0.86 -3.55
C ILE A 118 -11.35 0.79 -2.02
N TRP A 119 -10.32 0.25 -1.36
CA TRP A 119 -10.36 0.00 0.08
C TRP A 119 -9.24 0.68 0.85
N VAL A 120 -7.98 0.49 0.46
CA VAL A 120 -6.81 1.02 1.20
C VAL A 120 -6.71 2.54 1.08
N PHE A 121 -6.80 3.05 -0.15
CA PHE A 121 -6.61 4.47 -0.47
C PHE A 121 -7.91 5.16 -0.87
N ARG A 122 -9.05 4.64 -0.40
CA ARG A 122 -10.33 5.31 -0.61
C ARG A 122 -10.31 6.63 0.14
N LYS A 123 -10.36 7.75 -0.58
CA LYS A 123 -10.57 9.07 0.01
C LYS A 123 -11.79 8.98 0.92
N ARG A 124 -11.59 9.09 2.24
CA ARG A 124 -12.71 9.35 3.13
C ARG A 124 -13.25 10.69 2.69
N GLY A 125 -14.49 10.70 2.22
CA GLY A 125 -15.19 11.93 1.88
C GLY A 125 -14.99 12.89 3.03
N GLU A 126 -14.57 14.10 2.69
CA GLU A 126 -14.63 15.27 3.55
C GLU A 126 -15.95 15.17 4.30
N SER A 127 -15.88 14.84 5.58
CA SER A 127 -17.02 15.02 6.47
C SER A 127 -17.42 16.46 6.27
N HIS A 128 -18.62 16.69 5.75
CA HIS A 128 -19.27 17.99 5.74
C HIS A 128 -19.00 18.65 7.09
N GLU A 129 -18.10 19.62 7.11
CA GLU A 129 -18.13 20.69 8.10
C GLU A 129 -19.50 21.34 7.88
N PRO A 130 -20.46 21.26 8.82
CA PRO A 130 -21.67 22.04 8.69
C PRO A 130 -21.23 23.50 8.73
N ASP A 131 -21.34 24.16 7.58
CA ASP A 131 -21.26 25.61 7.35
C ASP A 131 -21.27 26.43 8.64
N ARG A 132 -20.08 26.65 9.21
CA ARG A 132 -19.92 27.56 10.34
C ARG A 132 -20.03 28.96 9.76
N LYS A 133 -21.27 29.46 9.68
CA LYS A 133 -21.56 30.84 9.28
C LYS A 133 -20.62 31.80 10.04
N PRO A 134 -19.79 32.60 9.34
CA PRO A 134 -19.01 33.63 9.98
C PRO A 134 -19.95 34.81 10.28
N GLY A 135 -20.23 35.07 11.55
CA GLY A 135 -21.01 36.25 11.94
C GLY A 135 -21.79 36.09 13.23
N ALA A 136 -21.08 36.06 14.35
CA ALA A 136 -21.64 36.49 15.64
C ALA A 136 -20.46 36.90 16.53
N GLU A 137 -19.86 38.06 16.22
CA GLU A 137 -19.11 38.82 17.23
C GLU A 137 -20.11 39.33 18.26
N PRO A 138 -19.98 39.01 19.56
CA PRO A 138 -20.66 39.74 20.60
C PRO A 138 -20.00 41.11 20.75
N GLN A 139 -20.79 42.17 20.55
CA GLN A 139 -20.39 43.56 20.76
C GLN A 139 -19.74 43.77 22.14
N PRO A 140 -18.73 44.66 22.25
CA PRO A 140 -18.12 44.99 23.53
C PRO A 140 -19.16 45.70 24.42
N GLN A 141 -19.41 45.13 25.60
CA GLN A 141 -20.20 45.78 26.64
C GLN A 141 -19.48 47.05 27.09
N GLY A 142 -20.02 48.19 26.69
CA GLY A 142 -19.63 49.50 27.18
C GLY A 142 -19.89 49.58 28.68
N THR A 143 -18.81 49.72 29.43
CA THR A 143 -18.81 50.19 30.82
C THR A 143 -19.13 51.68 30.85
N GLU A 144 -20.35 52.02 31.29
CA GLU A 144 -20.71 53.34 31.85
C GLU A 144 -21.72 53.01 32.98
N GLY A 145 -21.54 53.28 34.26
CA GLY A 145 -20.71 54.29 34.92
C GLY A 145 -21.55 55.54 35.20
N HIS A 146 -21.93 55.74 36.47
CA HIS A 146 -22.57 56.95 37.05
C HIS A 146 -24.07 57.13 36.73
N SER A 147 -24.96 57.49 37.66
CA SER A 147 -24.88 58.09 39.00
C SER A 147 -26.15 57.79 39.80
#